data_AF-A0A9D7U9Y0-F1
#
_entry.id   AF-A0A9D7U9Y0-F1
#
_cell.length_a   1.000
_cell.length_b   1.000
_cell.length_c   1.000
_cell.angle_alpha   90.00
_cell.angle_beta   90.00
_cell.angle_gamma   90.00
#
_symmetry.space_group_name_H-M   'P 1'
#
loop_
_entity.id
_entity.type
_entity.pdbx_description
1 polymer ?
#
loop_
_entity_poly.entity_id
_entity_poly.type
_entity_poly.pdbx_seq_one_letter_code
_entity_poly.pdbx_strand_id
1 'polypeptide(L)'
;MSRRHWLERVLEFKPFTLSEDVERALSAKSITARSSWVRLHDEVANSQVFRFNGQELTLAAISKLSYEKDRETRQGGNRGAFSRTC
;
A
#
# COMPACT_ATOMS: atom_id res chain seq x y z
N MET A 1 -32.70 12.62 8.21
CA MET A 1 -31.37 12.56 8.87
C MET A 1 -30.61 13.83 8.52
N SER A 2 -30.24 14.64 9.52
CA SER A 2 -29.50 15.89 9.30
C SER A 2 -28.02 15.60 8.99
N ARG A 3 -27.48 16.17 7.91
CA ARG A 3 -26.06 16.07 7.52
C ARG A 3 -25.12 16.90 8.42
N ARG A 4 -25.67 17.61 9.42
CA ARG A 4 -24.94 18.51 10.33
C ARG A 4 -23.72 17.84 10.95
N HIS A 5 -23.90 16.65 11.52
CA HIS A 5 -22.82 15.89 12.16
C HIS A 5 -21.67 15.54 11.20
N TRP A 6 -21.99 15.22 9.95
CA TRP A 6 -20.98 14.92 8.94
C TRP A 6 -20.21 16.18 8.52
N LEU A 7 -20.90 17.31 8.32
CA LEU A 7 -20.28 18.59 7.98
C LEU A 7 -19.34 19.10 9.07
N GLU A 8 -19.73 19.00 10.34
CA GLU A 8 -18.91 19.39 11.49
C GLU A 8 -17.56 18.64 11.50
N ARG A 9 -17.59 17.32 11.25
CA ARG A 9 -16.36 16.49 11.15
C ARG A 9 -15.47 16.87 9.97
N VAL A 10 -16.05 17.19 8.82
CA VAL A 10 -15.25 17.58 7.64
C VAL A 10 -14.61 18.96 7.86
N LEU A 11 -15.32 19.89 8.48
CA LEU A 11 -14.84 21.24 8.72
C LEU A 11 -13.77 21.34 9.82
N GLU A 12 -13.66 20.34 10.69
CA GLU A 12 -12.60 20.26 11.72
C GLU A 12 -11.19 20.40 11.11
N PHE A 13 -11.00 19.92 9.87
CA PHE A 13 -9.72 19.99 9.17
C PHE A 13 -9.51 21.26 8.33
N LYS A 14 -10.52 22.15 8.26
CA LYS A 14 -10.43 23.39 7.48
C LYS A 14 -9.22 24.27 7.83
N PRO A 15 -8.79 24.39 9.11
CA PRO A 15 -7.60 25.19 9.44
C PRO A 15 -6.28 24.69 8.85
N PHE A 16 -6.24 23.43 8.38
CA PHE A 16 -5.05 22.80 7.80
C PHE A 16 -5.12 22.72 6.26
N THR A 17 -6.14 23.31 5.63
CA THR A 17 -6.28 23.35 4.17
C THR A 17 -5.35 24.43 3.60
N LEU A 18 -4.76 24.16 2.43
CA LEU A 18 -3.89 25.13 1.75
C LEU A 18 -4.72 26.21 1.05
N SER A 19 -4.06 27.22 0.48
CA SER A 19 -4.72 28.19 -0.38
C SER A 19 -5.25 27.53 -1.65
N GLU A 20 -6.31 28.09 -2.23
CA GLU A 20 -7.04 27.48 -3.34
C GLU A 20 -6.15 27.24 -4.58
N ASP A 21 -5.25 28.17 -4.88
CA ASP A 21 -4.29 28.07 -5.97
C ASP A 21 -3.33 26.90 -5.80
N VAL A 22 -2.85 26.66 -4.58
CA VAL A 22 -1.98 25.55 -4.23
C VAL A 22 -2.74 24.22 -4.32
N GLU A 23 -3.93 24.13 -3.74
CA GLU A 23 -4.78 22.92 -3.81
C GLU A 23 -5.10 22.54 -5.26
N ARG A 24 -5.39 23.53 -6.11
CA ARG A 24 -5.66 23.31 -7.53
C ARG A 24 -4.43 22.78 -8.26
N ALA A 25 -3.25 23.36 -8.00
CA ALA A 25 -2.00 22.90 -8.60
C ALA A 25 -1.64 21.48 -8.15
N LEU A 26 -1.82 21.15 -6.87
CA LEU A 26 -1.59 19.81 -6.33
C LEU A 26 -2.58 18.78 -6.91
N SER A 27 -3.85 19.16 -7.04
CA SER A 27 -4.88 18.31 -7.63
C SER A 27 -4.55 17.97 -9.08
N ALA A 28 -4.15 18.96 -9.89
CA ALA A 28 -3.74 18.74 -11.28
C ALA A 28 -2.51 17.84 -11.38
N LYS A 29 -1.52 18.02 -10.49
CA LYS A 29 -0.30 17.21 -10.46
C LYS A 29 -0.52 15.80 -9.92
N SER A 30 -1.57 15.57 -9.14
CA SER A 30 -1.79 14.28 -8.47
C SER A 30 -1.69 13.10 -9.44
N ILE A 31 -2.30 13.25 -10.61
CA ILE A 31 -2.37 12.24 -11.69
C ILE A 31 -1.00 11.80 -12.17
N THR A 32 0.02 12.65 -12.18
CA THR A 32 1.37 12.28 -12.66
C THR A 32 2.39 12.19 -11.51
N ALA A 33 1.96 12.41 -10.28
CA ALA A 33 2.83 12.47 -9.11
C ALA A 33 2.39 11.42 -8.07
N ARG A 34 1.98 11.88 -6.89
CA ARG A 34 1.76 11.02 -5.72
C ARG A 34 0.81 9.87 -5.98
N SER A 35 -0.35 10.10 -6.60
CA SER A 35 -1.33 9.03 -6.78
C SER A 35 -0.87 8.01 -7.82
N SER A 36 -0.19 8.46 -8.88
CA SER A 36 0.44 7.56 -9.85
C SER A 36 1.57 6.72 -9.27
N TRP A 37 2.39 7.30 -8.39
CA TRP A 37 3.42 6.53 -7.69
C TRP A 37 2.82 5.44 -6.82
N VAL A 38 1.76 5.76 -6.05
CA VAL A 38 1.05 4.76 -5.22
C VAL A 38 0.50 3.63 -6.09
N ARG A 39 -0.18 3.97 -7.20
CA ARG A 39 -0.69 2.97 -8.14
C ARG A 39 0.43 2.09 -8.71
N LEU A 40 1.51 2.71 -9.21
CA LEU A 40 2.65 1.98 -9.78
C LEU A 40 3.25 1.02 -8.74
N HIS A 41 3.49 1.50 -7.52
CA HIS A 41 4.00 0.67 -6.44
C HIS A 41 3.09 -0.53 -6.18
N ASP A 42 1.79 -0.31 -6.06
CA ASP A 42 0.82 -1.37 -5.76
C ASP A 42 0.70 -2.38 -6.91
N GLU A 43 0.68 -1.92 -8.17
CA GLU A 43 0.66 -2.78 -9.34
C GLU A 43 1.93 -3.64 -9.41
N VAL A 44 3.10 -3.02 -9.23
CA VAL A 44 4.38 -3.74 -9.24
C VAL A 44 4.46 -4.74 -8.10
N ALA A 45 4.18 -4.33 -6.86
CA ALA A 45 4.25 -5.21 -5.69
C ALA A 45 3.28 -6.40 -5.80
N ASN A 46 2.05 -6.18 -6.28
CA ASN A 46 1.06 -7.24 -6.41
C ASN A 46 1.28 -8.15 -7.63
N SER A 47 2.06 -7.71 -8.62
CA SER A 47 2.43 -8.53 -9.77
C SER A 47 3.48 -9.61 -9.44
N GLN A 48 4.14 -9.50 -8.29
CA GLN A 48 5.22 -10.42 -7.90
C GLN A 48 4.69 -11.81 -7.53
N VAL A 49 5.35 -12.84 -8.05
CA VAL A 49 5.08 -14.25 -7.77
C VAL A 49 6.33 -14.90 -7.20
N PHE A 50 6.20 -15.55 -6.05
CA PHE A 50 7.29 -16.19 -5.33
C PHE A 50 7.13 -17.71 -5.38
N ARG A 51 8.18 -18.43 -5.79
CA ARG A 51 8.17 -19.89 -5.76
C ARG A 51 8.75 -20.38 -4.44
N PHE A 52 7.92 -21.03 -3.64
CA PHE A 52 8.31 -21.56 -2.33
C PHE A 52 7.69 -22.94 -2.12
N ASN A 53 8.50 -23.94 -1.78
CA ASN A 53 8.06 -25.33 -1.54
C ASN A 53 7.18 -25.91 -2.67
N GLY A 54 7.52 -25.59 -3.93
CA GLY A 54 6.78 -26.06 -5.11
C GLY A 54 5.45 -25.34 -5.36
N GLN A 55 5.11 -24.31 -4.56
CA GLN A 55 3.93 -23.48 -4.74
C GLN A 55 4.31 -22.07 -5.21
N GLU A 56 3.43 -21.47 -6.00
CA GLU A 56 3.50 -20.05 -6.34
C GLU A 56 2.66 -19.23 -5.35
N LEU A 57 3.31 -18.29 -4.68
CA LEU A 57 2.73 -17.47 -3.62
C LEU A 57 2.75 -16.00 -4.02
N THR A 58 1.71 -15.27 -3.60
CA THR A 58 1.69 -13.81 -3.67
C THR A 58 2.60 -13.20 -2.61
N LEU A 59 2.97 -11.92 -2.76
CA LEU A 59 3.71 -11.17 -1.75
C LEU A 59 3.05 -11.25 -0.35
N ALA A 60 1.72 -11.14 -0.29
CA ALA A 60 0.97 -11.26 0.96
C ALA A 60 1.06 -12.66 1.58
N ALA A 61 0.96 -13.71 0.76
CA ALA A 61 1.02 -15.09 1.23
C ALA A 61 2.41 -15.47 1.76
N ILE A 62 3.48 -15.11 1.04
CA ILE A 62 4.84 -15.40 1.52
C ILE A 62 5.22 -14.57 2.74
N SER A 63 4.77 -13.31 2.82
CA SER A 63 4.99 -12.45 4.00
C SER A 63 4.28 -12.97 5.25
N LYS A 64 3.16 -13.69 5.09
CA LYS A 64 2.48 -14.34 6.22
C LYS A 64 3.36 -15.38 6.90
N LEU A 65 4.21 -16.08 6.14
CA LEU A 65 5.13 -17.08 6.69
C LEU A 65 6.12 -16.48 7.69
N SER A 66 6.43 -15.19 7.59
CA SER A 66 7.27 -14.46 8.54
C SER A 66 6.71 -14.44 9.96
N TYR A 67 5.41 -14.71 10.14
CA TYR A 67 4.73 -14.74 11.43
C TYR A 67 4.41 -16.14 11.95
N GLU A 68 4.80 -17.19 11.20
CA GLU A 68 4.57 -18.57 11.63
C GLU A 68 5.35 -18.91 12.91
N LYS A 69 4.75 -19.79 13.72
CA LYS A 69 5.35 -20.24 14.99
C LYS A 69 6.57 -21.11 14.74
N ASP A 70 6.51 -21.95 13.71
CA ASP A 70 7.61 -22.83 13.33
C ASP A 70 8.79 -22.02 12.76
N ARG A 71 9.97 -22.23 13.36
CA ARG A 71 11.17 -21.44 13.04
C ARG A 71 11.70 -21.73 11.65
N GLU A 72 11.67 -23.01 11.25
CA GLU A 72 12.10 -23.47 9.93
C GLU A 72 11.24 -22.80 8.85
N THR A 73 9.91 -22.89 8.98
CA THR A 73 8.94 -22.29 8.06
C THR A 73 9.13 -20.77 7.97
N ARG A 74 9.31 -20.09 9.10
CA ARG A 74 9.52 -18.63 9.14
C ARG A 74 10.82 -18.21 8.46
N GLN A 75 11.93 -18.89 8.75
CA GLN A 75 13.22 -18.60 8.12
C GLN A 75 13.23 -18.98 6.64
N GLY A 76 12.56 -20.06 6.27
CA GLY A 76 12.35 -20.49 4.89
C GLY A 76 11.56 -19.45 4.10
N GLY A 77 10.41 -19.01 4.62
CA GLY A 77 9.56 -17.99 4.00
C GLY A 77 10.28 -16.65 3.83
N ASN A 78 10.99 -16.18 4.85
CA ASN A 78 11.83 -14.97 4.74
C ASN A 78 12.92 -15.15 3.67
N ARG A 79 13.64 -16.27 3.68
CA ARG A 79 14.63 -16.52 2.63
C ARG A 79 14.00 -16.58 1.25
N GLY A 80 12.85 -17.22 1.08
CA GLY A 80 12.13 -17.28 -0.19
C GLY A 80 11.65 -15.92 -0.69
N ALA A 81 11.19 -15.05 0.21
CA ALA A 81 10.77 -13.69 -0.13
C ALA A 81 11.93 -12.79 -0.58
N PHE A 82 13.14 -13.01 -0.04
CA PHE A 82 14.32 -12.21 -0.33
C PHE A 82 15.36 -12.92 -1.22
N SER A 83 15.12 -14.18 -1.60
CA SER A 83 15.97 -14.93 -2.52
C SER A 83 15.70 -14.44 -3.93
N ARG A 84 16.54 -13.51 -4.38
CA ARG A 84 16.63 -12.93 -5.73
C ARG A 84 15.85 -13.71 -6.79
N THR A 85 14.59 -13.37 -6.98
CA THR A 85 13.82 -13.77 -8.16
C THR A 85 12.84 -12.64 -8.45
N CYS A 86 13.31 -11.69 -9.28
CA CYS A 86 12.53 -11.32 -10.45
C CYS A 86 12.76 -12.41 -11.50
#